data_AF-A0A847PZE8-F1
#
_entry.id   AF-A0A847PZE8-F1
#
_cell.length_a   1.000
_cell.length_b   1.000
_cell.length_c   1.000
_cell.angle_alpha   90.00
_cell.angle_beta   90.00
_cell.angle_gamma   90.00
#
_symmetry.space_group_name_H-M   'P 1'
#
loop_
_entity.id
_entity.type
_entity.pdbx_description
1 polymer ?
#
loop_
_entity_poly.entity_id
_entity_poly.type
_entity_poly.pdbx_seq_one_letter_code
_entity_poly.pdbx_strand_id
1 'polypeptide(L)' 'MTESGNGNPGRNVMWHHHPVGREDREILLGSRGVTVWLTGLPSSGKSTVAGALARALHDR' A
#
# COMPACT_ATOMS: atom_id res chain seq x y z
N MET A 1 -11.95 -10.86 46.40
CA MET A 1 -11.80 -9.59 45.66
C MET A 1 -11.20 -9.95 44.33
N THR A 2 -11.99 -9.80 43.28
CA THR A 2 -11.72 -10.25 41.91
C THR A 2 -10.70 -9.34 41.23
N GLU A 3 -9.54 -9.88 40.84
CA GLU A 3 -8.66 -9.21 39.87
C GLU A 3 -9.25 -9.44 38.47
N SER A 4 -9.99 -8.45 38.01
CA SER A 4 -10.45 -8.36 36.62
C SER A 4 -9.23 -8.05 35.73
N GLY A 5 -8.70 -9.06 35.04
CA GLY A 5 -7.67 -8.90 34.03
C GLY A 5 -8.15 -8.03 32.88
N ASN A 6 -7.69 -6.77 32.84
CA ASN A 6 -7.92 -5.87 31.72
C ASN A 6 -7.04 -6.31 30.54
N GLY A 7 -7.59 -7.16 29.67
CA GLY A 7 -6.92 -7.64 28.46
C GLY A 7 -6.63 -6.50 27.50
N ASN A 8 -5.38 -6.03 27.43
CA ASN A 8 -4.93 -5.07 26.44
C ASN A 8 -5.00 -5.72 25.03
N PRO A 9 -5.91 -5.28 24.14
CA PRO A 9 -6.14 -5.93 22.85
C PRO A 9 -4.96 -5.81 21.87
N GLY A 10 -3.92 -5.05 22.20
CA GLY A 10 -2.74 -4.85 21.35
C GLY A 10 -1.58 -5.81 21.58
N ARG A 11 -1.65 -6.72 22.56
CA ARG A 11 -0.48 -7.55 22.95
C ARG A 11 -0.29 -8.83 22.14
N ASN A 12 -1.25 -9.19 21.28
CA ASN A 12 -1.20 -10.40 20.46
C ASN A 12 -1.11 -10.10 18.96
N VAL A 13 -0.38 -9.04 18.61
CA VAL A 13 -0.07 -8.69 17.21
C VAL A 13 1.43 -8.81 17.04
N MET A 14 1.86 -9.77 16.23
CA MET A 14 3.25 -9.95 15.85
C MET A 14 3.43 -9.57 14.38
N TRP A 15 4.43 -8.75 14.08
CA TRP A 15 4.82 -8.47 12.71
C TRP A 15 5.50 -9.71 12.12
N HIS A 16 4.96 -10.23 11.03
CA HIS A 16 5.60 -11.28 10.25
C HIS A 16 6.47 -10.64 9.18
N HIS A 17 7.79 -10.85 9.28
CA HIS A 17 8.71 -10.40 8.25
C HIS A 17 8.59 -11.30 7.01
N HIS A 18 8.48 -10.68 5.84
CA HIS A 18 8.53 -11.41 4.58
C HIS A 18 10.00 -11.67 4.19
N PRO A 19 10.32 -12.87 3.66
CA PRO A 19 11.67 -13.20 3.22
C PRO A 19 12.12 -12.39 1.99
N VAL A 20 11.18 -11.78 1.27
CA VAL A 20 11.45 -10.89 0.14
C VAL A 20 11.15 -9.46 0.56
N GLY A 21 12.19 -8.64 0.59
CA GLY A 21 12.12 -7.22 0.94
C GLY A 21 11.57 -6.36 -0.19
N ARG A 22 11.41 -5.07 0.12
CA ARG A 22 11.05 -4.06 -0.89
C ARG A 22 12.17 -3.91 -1.92
N GLU A 23 13.41 -3.79 -1.45
CA GLU A 23 14.59 -3.59 -2.29
C GLU A 23 14.80 -4.77 -3.26
N ASP A 24 14.66 -6.01 -2.79
CA ASP A 24 14.73 -7.20 -3.65
C ASP A 24 13.71 -7.13 -4.80
N ARG A 25 12.48 -6.70 -4.52
CA ARG A 25 11.43 -6.52 -5.55
C ARG A 25 11.78 -5.41 -6.53
N GLU A 26 12.29 -4.28 -6.03
CA GLU A 26 12.63 -3.13 -6.88
C GLU A 26 13.83 -3.42 -7.79
N ILE A 27 14.83 -4.17 -7.30
CA ILE A 27 15.95 -4.68 -8.10
C ILE A 27 15.44 -5.64 -9.18
N LEU A 28 14.62 -6.64 -8.80
CA LEU A 28 14.10 -7.64 -9.72
C LEU A 28 13.23 -7.03 -10.82
N LEU A 29 12.37 -6.06 -10.48
CA LEU A 29 11.41 -5.43 -11.40
C LEU A 29 12.01 -4.22 -12.14
N GLY A 30 13.22 -3.78 -11.79
CA GLY A 30 13.86 -2.59 -12.36
C GLY A 30 13.10 -1.28 -12.11
N SER A 31 12.14 -1.28 -11.17
CA SER A 31 11.24 -0.15 -10.93
C SER A 31 10.84 -0.05 -9.47
N ARG A 32 10.56 1.18 -9.02
CA ARG A 32 10.13 1.45 -7.64
C ARG A 32 8.62 1.40 -7.55
N GLY A 33 8.11 0.68 -6.55
CA GLY A 33 6.68 0.66 -6.23
C GLY A 33 6.26 1.97 -5.55
N VAL A 34 5.24 2.64 -6.07
CA VAL A 34 4.66 3.87 -5.50
C VAL A 34 3.14 3.87 -5.64
N THR A 35 2.46 4.57 -4.73
CA THR A 35 1.02 4.81 -4.80
C THR A 35 0.77 6.26 -5.22
N VAL A 36 0.05 6.44 -6.32
CA VAL A 36 -0.44 7.77 -6.75
C VAL A 36 -1.89 7.91 -6.32
N TRP A 37 -2.15 8.76 -5.34
CA TRP A 37 -3.49 8.96 -4.78
C TRP A 37 -4.16 10.20 -5.39
N LEU A 38 -5.04 9.98 -6.37
CA LEU A 38 -5.78 11.05 -7.03
C LEU A 38 -7.03 11.43 -6.23
N THR A 39 -7.13 12.69 -5.81
CA THR A 39 -8.31 13.24 -5.12
C THR A 39 -8.92 14.40 -5.88
N GLY A 40 -10.19 14.72 -5.61
CA GLY A 40 -10.90 15.80 -6.27
C GLY A 40 -12.40 15.53 -6.43
N LEU A 41 -13.14 16.58 -6.76
CA LEU A 41 -14.61 16.58 -6.94
C LEU A 41 -15.10 15.53 -7.94
N PRO A 42 -16.34 15.02 -7.86
CA PRO A 42 -16.95 14.23 -8.93
C PRO A 42 -16.80 14.93 -10.28
N SER A 43 -16.61 14.18 -11.36
CA SER A 43 -16.36 14.72 -12.72
C SER A 43 -15.06 15.53 -12.93
N SER A 44 -14.19 15.69 -11.93
CA SER A 44 -12.89 16.38 -12.09
C SER A 44 -11.84 15.63 -12.93
N GLY A 45 -12.22 14.53 -13.61
CA GLY A 45 -11.32 13.78 -14.48
C GLY A 45 -10.35 12.79 -13.82
N LYS A 46 -10.48 12.49 -12.51
CA LYS A 46 -9.58 11.57 -11.78
C LYS A 46 -9.38 10.22 -12.50
N SER A 47 -10.48 9.57 -12.90
CA SER A 47 -10.42 8.28 -13.59
C SER A 47 -9.82 8.39 -14.99
N THR A 48 -10.06 9.52 -15.69
CA THR A 48 -9.47 9.80 -16.99
C THR A 48 -7.94 9.88 -16.89
N VAL A 49 -7.43 10.63 -15.92
CA VAL A 49 -5.99 10.76 -15.67
C VAL A 49 -5.39 9.42 -15.21
N ALA A 50 -6.06 8.69 -14.31
CA ALA A 50 -5.60 7.37 -13.87
C ALA A 50 -5.44 6.39 -15.05
N GLY A 51 -6.41 6.34 -15.95
CA GLY A 51 -6.37 5.48 -17.13
C GLY A 51 -5.27 5.86 -18.11
N ALA A 52 -5.11 7.16 -18.39
CA ALA A 52 -4.04 7.66 -19.25
C ALA A 52 -2.65 7.36 -18.66
N LEU A 53 -2.48 7.55 -17.35
CA LEU A 53 -1.23 7.23 -16.63
C LEU A 53 -0.91 5.73 -16.70
N ALA A 54 -1.90 4.87 -16.44
CA ALA A 54 -1.71 3.43 -16.51
C ALA A 54 -1.28 2.97 -17.90
N ARG A 55 -1.92 3.50 -18.95
CA ARG A 55 -1.55 3.23 -20.34
C ARG A 55 -0.11 3.68 -20.64
N ALA A 56 0.23 4.91 -20.26
CA ALA A 56 1.56 5.48 -20.50
C ALA A 56 2.69 4.76 -19.74
N LEU A 57 2.40 4.14 -18.59
CA LEU A 57 3.37 3.33 -17.84
C LEU A 57 3.49 1.91 -18.40
N HIS A 58 2.41 1.35 -18.96
CA HIS A 58 2.43 0.03 -19.60
C HIS A 58 3.14 0.04 -20.95
N ASP A 59 2.98 1.12 -21.73
CA ASP A 59 3.57 1.25 -23.06
C ASP A 59 5.08 1.61 -23.02
N ARG A 60 5.70 1.67 -21.83
CA ARG A 60 7.15 1.95 -21.63
C ARG A 60 7.91 0.67 -21.31
#